data_AF-A0A433VDR9-F1
#
_entry.id   AF-A0A433VDR9-F1
#
_cell.length_a   1.000
_cell.length_b   1.000
_cell.length_c   1.000
_cell.angle_alpha   90.00
_cell.angle_beta   90.00
_cell.angle_gamma   90.00
#
_symmetry.space_group_name_H-M   'P 1'
#
loop_
_entity.id
_entity.type
_entity.pdbx_description
1 polymer ?
#
loop_
_entity_poly.entity_id
_entity_poly.type
_entity_poly.pdbx_seq_one_letter_code
_entity_poly.pdbx_strand_id
1 'polypeptide(L)' 'MRFFTADGQLVPTPEESAEQEAQRADQQAQRAEPQAQRAERLAAKLRELNIDPDTI' A
#
# COMPACT_ATOMS: atom_id res chain seq x y z
N MET A 1 -30.13 10.92 2.38
CA MET A 1 -29.92 12.32 2.80
C MET A 1 -28.45 12.47 3.13
N ARG A 2 -27.77 13.51 2.65
CA ARG A 2 -26.35 13.76 2.92
C ARG A 2 -26.21 14.58 4.19
N PHE A 3 -25.31 14.18 5.09
CA PHE A 3 -25.05 14.90 6.34
C PHE A 3 -23.95 15.94 6.12
N PHE A 4 -24.09 17.10 6.73
CA PHE A 4 -23.09 18.18 6.68
C PHE A 4 -22.69 18.53 8.12
N THR A 5 -21.41 18.84 8.34
CA THR A 5 -20.90 19.35 9.62
C THR A 5 -21.41 20.77 9.85
N ALA A 6 -21.27 21.27 11.09
CA ALA A 6 -21.58 22.66 11.44
C ALA A 6 -20.78 23.71 10.62
N ASP A 7 -19.67 23.28 9.99
CA ASP A 7 -18.82 24.11 9.13
C ASP A 7 -19.25 24.07 7.65
N GLY A 8 -20.32 23.33 7.32
CA GLY A 8 -20.78 23.15 5.95
C GLY A 8 -19.98 22.12 5.15
N GLN A 9 -19.06 21.37 5.79
CA GLN A 9 -18.38 20.26 5.14
C GLN A 9 -19.29 19.04 5.05
N LEU A 10 -19.32 18.41 3.87
CA LEU A 10 -20.02 17.15 3.67
C LEU A 10 -19.40 16.06 4.54
N VAL A 11 -20.18 15.47 5.44
CA VAL A 11 -19.76 14.32 6.24
C VAL A 11 -19.93 13.06 5.37
N PRO A 12 -18.85 12.35 5.05
CA PRO A 12 -18.98 11.06 4.38
C PRO A 12 -19.79 10.13 5.27
N THR A 13 -20.67 9.35 4.65
CA THR A 13 -21.40 8.32 5.41
C THR A 13 -20.40 7.32 6.01
N PRO A 14 -20.78 6.60 7.07
CA PRO A 14 -19.94 5.53 7.60
C PRO A 14 -19.59 4.48 6.53
N GLU A 15 -20.49 4.23 5.57
CA GLU A 15 -20.22 3.38 4.40
C GLU A 15 -19.15 4.00 3.49
N GLU A 16 -19.30 5.27 3.08
CA GLU A 16 -18.29 5.95 2.23
C GLU A 16 -16.92 6.03 2.91
N SER A 17 -16.90 6.19 4.23
CA SER A 17 -15.65 6.22 5.01
C SER A 17 -14.98 4.84 5.05
N ALA A 18 -15.77 3.77 5.23
CA ALA A 18 -15.27 2.40 5.19
C ALA A 18 -14.75 2.01 3.80
N GLU A 19 -15.44 2.43 2.73
CA GLU A 19 -14.99 2.22 1.36
C GLU A 19 -13.69 2.96 1.06
N GLN A 20 -13.56 4.22 1.51
CA GLN A 20 -12.31 4.96 1.38
C GLN A 20 -11.16 4.31 2.16
N GLU A 21 -11.42 3.85 3.38
CA GLU A 21 -10.39 3.20 4.20
C GLU A 21 -9.95 1.86 3.59
N ALA A 22 -10.89 1.07 3.09
CA ALA A 22 -10.61 -0.16 2.36
C ALA A 22 -9.77 0.10 1.09
N GLN A 23 -10.14 1.11 0.28
CA GLN A 23 -9.35 1.49 -0.90
C GLN A 23 -7.94 1.96 -0.56
N ARG A 24 -7.77 2.66 0.58
CA ARG A 24 -6.44 3.08 1.05
C ARG A 24 -5.61 1.89 1.54
N ALA A 25 -6.22 0.95 2.25
CA ALA A 25 -5.57 -0.27 2.68
C ALA A 25 -5.12 -1.12 1.48
N ASP A 26 -5.97 -1.25 0.47
CA ASP A 26 -5.66 -1.99 -0.77
C ASP A 26 -4.52 -1.32 -1.56
N GLN A 27 -4.55 0.01 -1.69
CA GLN A 27 -3.44 0.75 -2.31
C GLN A 27 -2.12 0.62 -1.54
N GLN A 28 -2.17 0.61 -0.20
CA GLN A 28 -0.96 0.39 0.61
C GLN A 28 -0.45 -1.04 0.47
N ALA A 29 -1.33 -2.04 0.44
CA ALA A 29 -0.97 -3.43 0.23
C ALA A 29 -0.32 -3.64 -1.15
N GLN A 30 -0.95 -3.11 -2.21
CA GLN A 30 -0.40 -3.16 -3.57
C GLN A 30 0.94 -2.44 -3.70
N ARG A 31 1.22 -1.42 -2.88
CA ARG A 31 2.54 -0.74 -2.87
C ARG A 31 3.59 -1.51 -2.09
N ALA A 32 3.21 -2.39 -1.16
CA ALA A 32 4.14 -3.22 -0.40
C ALA A 32 4.62 -4.46 -1.20
N GLU A 33 3.75 -5.04 -2.04
CA GLU A 33 4.09 -6.18 -2.91
C GLU A 33 5.31 -5.97 -3.83
N PRO A 34 5.48 -4.84 -4.54
CA PRO A 34 6.60 -4.67 -5.46
C PRO A 34 7.95 -4.54 -4.75
N GLN A 35 8.00 -4.20 -3.45
CA GLN A 35 9.26 -4.12 -2.73
C GLN A 35 9.85 -5.52 -2.48
N ALA A 36 9.02 -6.47 -2.04
CA ALA A 36 9.45 -7.85 -1.83
C ALA A 36 9.91 -8.50 -3.14
N GLN A 37 9.15 -8.31 -4.22
CA GLN A 37 9.49 -8.89 -5.51
C GLN A 37 10.77 -8.31 -6.11
N ARG A 38 11.04 -7.01 -5.89
CA ARG A 38 12.30 -6.38 -6.31
C ARG A 38 13.49 -6.87 -5.49
N ALA A 39 13.34 -7.01 -4.18
CA ALA A 39 14.38 -7.55 -3.31
C ALA A 39 14.71 -9.00 -3.68
N GLU A 40 13.70 -9.83 -3.94
CA GLU A 40 13.89 -11.22 -4.36
C GLU A 40 14.59 -11.32 -5.72
N ARG A 41 14.18 -10.53 -6.71
CA ARG A 41 14.86 -10.47 -8.02
C ARG A 41 16.29 -9.98 -7.91
N LEU A 42 16.57 -9.01 -7.03
CA LEU A 42 17.92 -8.51 -6.81
C LEU A 42 18.79 -9.57 -6.13
N ALA A 43 18.28 -10.22 -5.08
CA ALA A 43 18.97 -11.31 -4.39
C ALA A 43 19.27 -12.48 -5.34
N ALA A 44 18.33 -12.86 -6.21
CA ALA A 44 18.54 -13.88 -7.24
C ALA A 44 19.68 -13.49 -8.20
N LYS A 45 19.68 -12.25 -8.73
CA LYS A 45 20.73 -11.74 -9.61
C LYS A 45 22.10 -11.67 -8.95
N LEU A 46 22.16 -11.28 -7.67
CA LEU A 46 23.42 -11.24 -6.91
C LEU A 46 23.99 -12.65 -6.74
N ARG A 47 23.14 -13.63 -6.38
CA ARG A 47 23.54 -15.04 -6.27
C ARG A 47 24.02 -15.62 -7.60
N GLU A 48 23.40 -15.26 -8.73
CA GLU A 48 23.89 -15.64 -10.08
C GLU A 48 25.30 -15.11 -10.38
N LEU A 49 25.65 -13.95 -9.81
CA LEU A 49 26.98 -13.35 -9.91
C LEU A 49 27.96 -13.87 -8.85
N ASN A 50 27.61 -14.88 -8.06
CA ASN A 50 28.35 -15.37 -6.88
C ASN A 50 28.56 -14.28 -5.80
N ILE A 51 27.64 -13.32 -5.70
CA ILE A 51 27.62 -12.28 -4.65
C ILE A 51 26.54 -12.65 -3.64
N ASP A 52 26.91 -12.67 -2.35
CA ASP A 52 25.98 -13.04 -1.28
C ASP A 52 25.16 -11.81 -0.84
N PRO A 53 23.83 -11.78 -1.09
CA PRO A 53 23.01 -10.60 -0.80
C PRO A 53 22.83 -10.33 0.71
N ASP A 54 23.18 -11.28 1.58
CA ASP A 54 23.12 -11.14 3.04
C ASP A 54 24.36 -10.42 3.62
N THR A 55 25.36 -10.16 2.78
CA THR A 55 26.66 -9.59 3.19
C THR A 55 26.84 -8.11 2.86
N ILE A 56 25.79 -7.45 2.34
CA ILE A 56 25.80 -6.06 1.85
C ILE A 56 24.98 -5.15 2.77
#